data_AF-A0A939SRM9-F1
#
_entry.id   AF-A0A939SRM9-F1
#
_cell.length_a   1.000
_cell.length_b   1.000
_cell.length_c   1.000
_cell.angle_alpha   90.00
_cell.angle_beta   90.00
_cell.angle_gamma   90.00
#
_symmetry.space_group_name_H-M   'P 1'
#
loop_
_entity.id
_entity.type
_entity.pdbx_description
1 polymer ?
#
loop_
_entity_poly.entity_id
_entity_poly.type
_entity_poly.pdbx_seq_one_letter_code
_entity_poly.pdbx_strand_id
1 'polypeptide(L)'
;MAIKRTITLNFKTSDGKTLPASFDVSDGESAFEVWKTPRECSQNRGTIFAEQKGADGKNGTNGADGKNGSNGAQGASIVSVSVQVKENP
;
A
#
# COMPACT_ATOMS: atom_id res chain seq x y z
N MET A 1 0.49 25.63 9.23
CA MET A 1 1.50 24.90 8.45
C MET A 1 1.56 23.49 9.03
N ALA A 2 1.19 22.46 8.27
CA ALA A 2 1.21 21.09 8.76
C ALA A 2 2.66 20.63 8.92
N ILE A 3 3.01 20.12 10.11
CA ILE A 3 4.34 19.53 10.32
C ILE A 3 4.30 18.13 9.70
N LYS A 4 5.20 17.88 8.75
CA LYS A 4 5.36 16.57 8.11
C LYS A 4 6.54 15.85 8.75
N ARG A 5 6.38 14.57 9.02
CA ARG A 5 7.42 13.72 9.59
C ARG A 5 7.39 12.37 8.90
N THR A 6 8.55 11.77 8.67
CA THR A 6 8.65 10.35 8.38
C THR A 6 9.01 9.62 9.66
N ILE A 7 8.18 8.67 10.08
CA ILE A 7 8.51 7.74 11.15
C ILE A 7 8.93 6.43 10.48
N THR A 8 10.05 5.85 10.91
CA THR A 8 10.58 4.58 10.41
C THR A 8 10.71 3.57 11.54
N LEU A 9 10.08 2.41 11.36
CA LEU A 9 10.28 1.21 12.18
C LEU A 9 11.33 0.34 11.51
N ASN A 10 12.41 0.04 12.22
CA ASN A 10 13.45 -0.86 11.75
C ASN A 10 13.31 -2.20 12.46
N PHE A 11 12.84 -3.22 11.74
CA PHE A 11 12.74 -4.58 12.26
C PHE A 11 14.04 -5.32 11.99
N LYS A 12 14.79 -5.66 13.03
CA LYS A 12 15.93 -6.57 12.90
C LYS A 12 15.44 -8.01 12.92
N THR A 13 15.91 -8.81 11.99
CA THR A 13 15.55 -10.21 11.85
C THR A 13 16.69 -11.12 12.30
N SER A 14 16.38 -12.37 12.62
CA SER A 14 17.32 -13.35 13.18
C SER A 14 18.47 -13.71 12.24
N ASP A 15 18.33 -13.44 10.94
CA ASP A 15 19.38 -13.60 9.95
C ASP A 15 20.27 -12.34 9.78
N GLY A 16 20.07 -11.33 10.64
CA GLY A 16 20.83 -10.10 10.67
C GLY A 16 20.33 -8.99 9.74
N LYS A 17 19.30 -9.25 8.92
CA LYS A 17 18.74 -8.21 8.05
C LYS A 17 17.91 -7.19 8.84
N THR A 18 17.93 -5.94 8.38
CA THR A 18 17.00 -4.91 8.85
C THR A 18 15.96 -4.65 7.76
N LEU A 19 14.69 -4.73 8.13
CA LEU A 19 13.56 -4.44 7.25
C LEU A 19 12.92 -3.13 7.73
N PRO A 20 13.13 -2.00 7.02
CA PRO A 20 12.52 -0.74 7.40
C PRO A 20 11.08 -0.63 6.86
N ALA A 21 10.18 -0.11 7.69
CA ALA A 21 8.86 0.35 7.26
C ALA A 21 8.70 1.82 7.64
N SER A 22 8.51 2.68 6.64
CA SER A 22 8.40 4.12 6.83
C SER A 22 6.97 4.58 6.57
N PHE A 23 6.48 5.48 7.42
CA PHE A 23 5.16 6.11 7.32
C PHE A 23 5.34 7.62 7.43
N ASP A 24 4.89 8.31 6.39
CA ASP A 24 4.80 9.76 6.41
C ASP A 24 3.55 10.14 7.18
N VAL A 25 3.75 10.80 8.30
CA VAL A 25 2.70 11.43 9.08
C VAL A 25 2.73 12.92 8.78
N SER A 26 1.57 13.49 8.52
CA SER A 26 1.38 14.93 8.52
C SER A 26 0.38 15.22 9.61
N ASP A 27 0.64 16.22 10.43
CA ASP A 27 -0.44 16.76 11.26
C ASP A 27 -1.56 17.20 10.30
N GLY A 28 -2.76 16.65 10.51
CA GLY A 28 -3.88 16.86 9.60
C GLY A 28 -4.47 18.25 9.74
N GLU A 29 -5.04 18.76 8.65
CA GLU A 29 -6.09 19.77 8.75
C GLU A 29 -7.22 19.23 9.63
N SER A 30 -7.75 20.06 10.51
CA SER A 30 -8.85 19.68 11.39
C SER A 30 -10.04 19.15 10.57
N ALA A 31 -10.90 18.31 11.16
CA ALA A 31 -12.15 17.88 10.51
C ALA A 31 -12.99 19.08 9.98
N PHE A 32 -12.80 20.25 10.58
CA PHE A 32 -13.40 21.53 10.18
C PHE A 32 -12.80 22.15 8.90
N GLU A 33 -11.51 21.97 8.62
CA GLU A 33 -10.87 22.41 7.38
C GLU A 33 -11.21 21.46 6.21
N VAL A 34 -11.28 20.16 6.50
CA VAL A 34 -11.70 19.14 5.52
C VAL A 34 -13.15 19.36 5.05
N TRP A 35 -14.06 19.69 5.96
CA TRP A 35 -15.48 19.96 5.64
C TRP A 35 -15.69 21.23 4.79
N LYS A 36 -14.80 22.22 4.91
CA LYS A 36 -14.87 23.45 4.11
C LYS A 36 -14.43 23.27 2.67
N THR A 37 -13.73 22.19 2.35
CA THR A 37 -13.37 21.89 0.96
C THR A 37 -14.58 21.29 0.24
N PRO A 38 -15.15 21.97 -0.77
CA PRO A 38 -16.14 21.35 -1.63
C PRO A 38 -15.39 20.31 -2.45
N ARG A 39 -15.45 19.03 -2.02
CA ARG A 39 -15.08 17.94 -2.90
C ARG A 39 -16.16 17.81 -3.94
N GLU A 40 -15.94 18.52 -5.04
CA GLU A 40 -16.55 18.35 -6.35
C GLU A 40 -16.72 16.86 -6.67
N CYS A 41 -17.84 16.26 -6.28
CA CYS A 41 -18.26 14.98 -6.83
C CYS A 41 -18.91 15.27 -8.19
N SER A 42 -18.09 15.73 -9.13
CA SER A 42 -18.48 16.09 -10.50
C SER A 42 -18.41 14.85 -11.40
N GLN A 43 -19.09 13.78 -10.99
CA GLN A 43 -19.30 12.61 -11.83
C GLN A 43 -20.77 12.20 -11.78
N ASN A 44 -21.43 12.28 -12.94
CA ASN A 44 -22.78 11.79 -13.14
C ASN A 44 -22.82 10.29 -12.82
N ARG A 45 -23.73 9.88 -11.91
CA ARG A 45 -23.98 8.47 -11.56
C ARG A 45 -24.29 7.58 -12.77
N GLY A 46 -24.66 8.15 -13.92
CA GLY A 46 -25.01 7.42 -15.15
C GLY A 46 -23.87 7.13 -16.12
N THR A 47 -22.71 7.81 -16.03
CA THR A 47 -21.60 7.60 -17.00
C THR A 47 -20.64 6.48 -16.60
N ILE A 48 -20.62 6.08 -15.32
CA ILE A 48 -19.78 4.98 -14.83
C ILE A 48 -20.23 3.62 -15.40
N PHE A 49 -21.49 3.48 -15.80
CA PHE A 49 -22.06 2.19 -16.22
C PHE A 49 -22.00 1.92 -17.73
N ALA A 50 -21.62 2.89 -18.57
CA ALA A 50 -21.68 2.77 -20.03
C ALA A 50 -20.36 2.37 -20.69
N GLU A 51 -19.20 2.57 -20.05
CA GLU A 51 -17.87 2.23 -20.59
C GLU A 51 -17.48 0.75 -20.38
N GLN A 52 -18.37 -0.06 -19.79
CA GLN A 52 -18.00 -1.35 -19.21
C GLN A 52 -18.25 -2.60 -20.08
N LYS A 53 -18.42 -2.52 -21.41
CA LYS A 53 -18.52 -3.75 -22.22
C LYS A 53 -17.47 -3.85 -23.33
N GLY A 54 -16.36 -4.50 -22.99
CA GLY A 54 -15.41 -5.05 -23.96
C GLY A 54 -15.99 -6.30 -24.66
N ALA A 55 -15.45 -6.62 -25.84
CA ALA A 55 -15.83 -7.80 -26.61
C ALA A 55 -15.42 -9.10 -25.89
N ASP A 56 -16.14 -10.18 -26.18
CA ASP A 56 -15.85 -11.50 -25.63
C ASP A 56 -14.51 -12.02 -26.18
N GLY A 57 -13.61 -12.37 -25.26
CA GLY A 57 -12.35 -13.03 -25.58
C GLY A 57 -12.60 -14.48 -26.05
N LYS A 58 -11.75 -14.96 -26.96
CA LYS A 58 -11.74 -16.38 -27.34
C LYS A 58 -11.22 -17.23 -26.18
N ASN A 59 -11.73 -18.46 -26.07
CA ASN A 59 -11.20 -19.44 -25.12
C ASN A 59 -9.74 -19.76 -25.45
N GLY A 60 -8.86 -19.61 -24.46
CA GLY A 60 -7.50 -20.13 -24.52
C GLY A 60 -7.48 -21.66 -24.41
N THR A 61 -6.39 -22.26 -24.86
CA THR A 61 -6.11 -23.69 -24.69
C THR A 61 -5.67 -23.99 -23.26
N ASN A 62 -6.00 -25.19 -22.76
CA ASN A 62 -5.49 -25.64 -21.46
C ASN A 62 -3.96 -25.75 -21.52
N GLY A 63 -3.28 -25.06 -20.60
CA GLY A 63 -1.84 -25.22 -20.40
C GLY A 63 -1.52 -26.59 -19.80
N ALA A 64 -0.28 -27.04 -19.97
CA ALA A 64 0.20 -28.25 -19.33
C ALA A 64 0.31 -28.08 -17.80
N ASP A 65 0.08 -29.16 -17.06
CA ASP A 65 0.24 -29.16 -15.62
C ASP A 65 1.70 -28.88 -15.22
N GLY A 66 1.88 -27.93 -14.30
CA GLY A 66 3.17 -27.60 -13.74
C GLY A 66 3.72 -28.71 -12.85
N LYS A 67 5.05 -28.78 -12.71
CA LYS A 67 5.68 -29.66 -11.72
C LYS A 67 5.49 -29.09 -10.31
N ASN A 68 5.39 -29.97 -9.32
CA ASN A 68 5.39 -29.59 -7.91
C ASN A 68 6.68 -28.85 -7.55
N GLY A 69 6.53 -27.71 -6.88
CA GLY A 69 7.65 -26.95 -6.35
C GLY A 69 8.31 -27.63 -5.15
N SER A 70 9.55 -27.26 -4.87
CA SER A 70 10.24 -27.68 -3.64
C SER A 70 9.67 -26.95 -2.42
N ASN A 71 9.84 -27.58 -1.25
CA ASN A 71 9.53 -26.93 0.02
C ASN A 71 10.39 -25.66 0.20
N GLY A 72 9.75 -24.58 0.66
CA GLY A 72 10.43 -23.33 0.97
C GLY A 72 11.36 -23.44 2.18
N ALA A 73 12.34 -22.54 2.25
CA ALA A 73 13.17 -22.39 3.44
C ALA A 73 12.35 -21.85 4.62
N GLN A 74 12.78 -22.15 5.85
CA GLN A 74 12.20 -21.55 7.05
C GLN A 74 12.47 -20.04 7.05
N GLY A 75 11.45 -19.25 7.40
CA GLY A 75 11.53 -17.78 7.43
C GLY A 75 12.35 -17.26 8.61
N ALA A 76 12.84 -16.03 8.50
CA ALA A 76 13.51 -15.34 9.59
C ALA A 76 12.51 -14.70 10.56
N SER A 77 12.78 -14.81 11.87
CA SER A 77 11.98 -14.18 12.93
C SER A 77 12.45 -12.76 13.21
N ILE A 78 11.56 -11.90 13.73
CA ILE A 78 11.95 -10.57 14.23
C ILE A 78 12.57 -10.73 15.61
N VAL A 79 13.74 -10.12 15.82
CA VAL A 79 14.51 -10.20 17.09
C VAL A 79 14.57 -8.86 17.83
N SER A 80 14.40 -7.71 17.16
CA SER A 80 14.26 -6.40 17.81
C SER A 80 13.65 -5.36 16.88
N VAL A 81 13.13 -4.29 17.46
CA VAL A 81 12.53 -3.15 16.74
C VAL A 81 13.09 -1.84 17.27
N SER A 82 13.46 -0.92 16.38
CA SER A 82 13.79 0.46 16.75
C SER A 82 12.94 1.47 15.96
N VAL A 83 12.71 2.63 16.56
CA VAL A 83 11.91 3.72 15.97
C VAL A 83 12.83 4.90 15.66
N GLN A 84 12.66 5.51 14.49
CA GLN A 84 13.30 6.76 14.11
C GLN A 84 12.26 7.75 13.60
N VAL A 85 12.32 8.99 14.04
CA VAL A 85 11.45 10.07 13.57
C VAL A 85 12.31 11.12 12.88
N LYS A 86 11.94 11.49 11.66
CA LYS A 86 12.60 12.54 10.88
C LYS A 86 11.58 13.60 10.51
N GLU A 87 11.87 14.85 10.82
CA GLU A 87 11.07 15.98 10.34
C GLU A 87 11.35 16.22 8.85
N ASN A 88 10.29 16.44 8.09
CA ASN A 88 10.36 16.74 6.66
C ASN A 88 9.96 18.22 6.48
N PRO A 89 10.92 19.10 6.11
CA PRO A 89 10.65 20.51 5.88
C PRO A 89 9.74 20.75 4.67
#